data_AF-A0A7V6ZF89-F1
#
_entry.id   AF-A0A7V6ZF89-F1
#
_cell.length_a   1.000
_cell.length_b   1.000
_cell.length_c   1.000
_cell.angle_alpha   90.00
_cell.angle_beta   90.00
_cell.angle_gamma   90.00
#
_symmetry.space_group_name_H-M   'P 1'
#
loop_
_entity.id
_entity.type
_entity.pdbx_description
1 polymer ?
#
loop_
_entity_poly.entity_id
_entity_poly.type
_entity_poly.pdbx_seq_one_letter_code
_entity_poly.pdbx_strand_id
1 'polypeptide(L)'
;MNRREIEDCFVFCTFFILLLAKGALAQPADIPFPALDINVRPGDSPSDVALTLQIIALITILSLAPAIVLMVTSFTRIIVVLGFVRQSIGLQQLPPNQVLVTLALFLTFFTMSPVWQKIYSESINPYMAGEIATQEAYAKAIGPIRDFMFSQVKDEELSLMVSLSDLPQPQNHDDVPTRVLIPAFMIGELKKAFQMGMIA
;
A
#
# COMPACT_ATOMS: atom_id res chain seq x y z
N MET A 1 -41.06 27.99 9.61
CA MET A 1 -39.91 28.27 8.73
C MET A 1 -40.38 28.05 7.31
N ASN A 2 -40.43 29.13 6.51
CA ASN A 2 -41.27 29.20 5.32
C ASN A 2 -40.54 28.64 4.09
N ARG A 3 -41.25 28.05 3.12
CA ARG A 3 -40.64 27.42 1.92
C ARG A 3 -39.76 28.39 1.11
N ARG A 4 -40.05 29.70 1.17
CA ARG A 4 -39.23 30.77 0.56
C ARG A 4 -37.89 30.96 1.25
N GLU A 5 -37.81 30.87 2.57
CA GLU A 5 -36.56 31.08 3.31
C GLU A 5 -35.55 29.94 3.05
N ILE A 6 -36.05 28.72 2.78
CA ILE A 6 -35.23 27.56 2.41
C ILE A 6 -34.68 27.71 0.99
N GLU A 7 -35.48 28.22 0.05
CA GLU A 7 -35.07 28.47 -1.33
C GLU A 7 -34.04 29.60 -1.39
N ASP A 8 -34.25 30.68 -0.64
CA ASP A 8 -33.32 31.81 -0.53
C ASP A 8 -31.98 31.37 0.11
N CYS A 9 -32.03 30.49 1.11
CA CYS A 9 -30.82 29.93 1.74
C CYS A 9 -30.06 28.98 0.80
N PHE A 10 -30.77 28.19 -0.03
CA PHE A 10 -30.16 27.30 -1.02
C PHE A 10 -29.52 28.08 -2.17
N VAL A 11 -30.18 29.13 -2.66
CA VAL A 11 -29.63 30.03 -3.69
C VAL A 11 -28.42 30.79 -3.14
N PHE A 12 -28.47 31.26 -1.89
CA PHE A 12 -27.36 31.95 -1.25
C PHE A 12 -26.16 31.01 -1.01
N CYS A 13 -26.39 29.78 -0.54
CA CYS A 13 -25.34 28.77 -0.40
C CYS A 13 -24.73 28.39 -1.75
N THR A 14 -25.55 28.20 -2.79
CA THR A 14 -25.07 27.84 -4.13
C THR A 14 -24.26 28.98 -4.75
N PHE A 15 -24.70 30.23 -4.56
CA PHE A 15 -23.98 31.43 -5.00
C PHE A 15 -22.66 31.64 -4.23
N PHE A 16 -22.65 31.40 -2.92
CA PHE A 16 -21.45 31.50 -2.08
C PHE A 16 -20.41 30.41 -2.43
N ILE A 17 -20.86 29.19 -2.73
CA ILE A 17 -20.01 28.09 -3.23
C ILE A 17 -19.43 28.42 -4.60
N LEU A 18 -20.21 29.03 -5.50
CA LEU A 18 -19.74 29.50 -6.82
C LEU A 18 -18.76 30.69 -6.73
N LEU A 19 -18.89 31.54 -5.70
CA LEU A 19 -17.98 32.66 -5.45
C LEU A 19 -16.65 32.21 -4.85
N LEU A 20 -16.66 31.19 -4.00
CA LEU A 20 -15.45 30.54 -3.47
C LEU A 20 -14.68 29.74 -4.54
N ALA A 21 -15.37 29.19 -5.55
CA ALA A 21 -14.73 28.43 -6.63
C ALA A 21 -13.83 29.28 -7.54
N LYS A 22 -13.97 30.62 -7.54
CA LYS A 22 -13.16 31.50 -8.41
C LYS A 22 -11.70 31.69 -7.96
N GLY A 23 -11.34 31.22 -6.77
CA GLY A 23 -9.96 31.24 -6.27
C GLY A 23 -9.09 30.05 -6.69
N ALA A 24 -9.65 29.06 -7.39
CA ALA A 24 -8.95 27.83 -7.78
C ALA A 24 -8.49 27.83 -9.25
N LEU A 25 -8.23 29.00 -9.83
CA LEU A 25 -7.60 29.10 -11.15
C LEU A 25 -6.08 29.17 -11.00
N ALA A 26 -5.43 28.04 -11.32
CA ALA A 26 -4.08 27.96 -11.84
C ALA A 26 -2.97 28.67 -11.03
N GLN A 27 -2.65 28.13 -9.86
CA GLN A 27 -1.23 28.13 -9.47
C GLN A 27 -0.54 27.06 -10.32
N PRO A 28 0.55 27.37 -11.05
CA PRO A 28 1.47 26.33 -11.46
C PRO A 28 2.02 25.77 -10.17
N ALA A 29 1.50 24.61 -9.78
CA ALA A 29 2.17 23.80 -8.80
C ALA A 29 3.44 23.32 -9.52
N ASP A 30 4.50 24.12 -9.45
CA ASP A 30 5.88 23.67 -9.60
C ASP A 30 6.16 22.71 -8.43
N ILE A 31 5.41 21.62 -8.39
CA ILE A 31 5.84 20.43 -7.71
C ILE A 31 6.99 19.98 -8.60
N PRO A 32 8.22 19.88 -8.06
CA PRO A 32 9.37 19.41 -8.79
C PRO A 32 9.21 17.90 -9.01
N PHE A 33 8.20 17.54 -9.81
CA PHE A 33 8.17 16.23 -10.43
C PHE A 33 9.20 16.28 -11.54
N PRO A 34 10.11 15.30 -11.61
CA PRO A 34 10.93 15.15 -12.81
C PRO A 34 9.99 15.10 -14.01
N ALA A 35 10.21 15.98 -15.00
CA ALA A 35 9.42 16.03 -16.21
C ALA A 35 9.53 14.67 -16.92
N LEU A 36 8.52 13.83 -16.74
CA LEU A 36 8.39 12.54 -17.42
C LEU A 36 7.74 12.80 -18.78
N ASP A 37 8.57 13.18 -19.74
CA ASP A 37 8.16 13.30 -21.14
C ASP A 37 8.27 11.91 -21.80
N ILE A 38 7.13 11.22 -21.94
CA ILE A 38 7.06 9.94 -22.65
C ILE A 38 6.82 10.22 -24.14
N ASN A 39 7.89 10.59 -24.84
CA ASN A 39 7.88 10.77 -26.29
C ASN A 39 8.14 9.41 -26.99
N VAL A 40 7.08 8.75 -27.47
CA VAL A 40 7.21 7.54 -28.29
C VAL A 40 7.48 7.95 -29.73
N ARG A 41 8.76 8.23 -30.04
CA ARG A 41 9.23 8.40 -31.42
C ARG A 41 9.64 7.05 -32.00
N PRO A 42 9.45 6.80 -33.31
CA PRO A 42 10.19 5.74 -33.99
C PRO A 42 11.69 6.04 -33.78
N GLY A 43 12.37 5.19 -33.00
CA GLY A 43 13.77 5.42 -32.68
C GLY A 43 14.62 5.32 -33.94
N ASP A 44 15.30 6.40 -34.31
CA ASP A 44 16.29 6.40 -35.40
C ASP A 44 17.57 5.64 -34.99
N SER A 45 17.72 5.31 -33.69
CA SER A 45 18.84 4.57 -33.13
C SER A 45 18.40 3.42 -32.21
N PRO A 46 19.13 2.27 -32.17
CA PRO A 46 18.85 1.17 -31.24
C PRO A 46 18.85 1.55 -29.75
N SER A 47 19.50 2.65 -29.37
CA SER A 47 19.56 3.14 -27.99
C SER A 47 18.23 3.72 -27.50
N ASP A 48 17.49 4.41 -28.37
CA ASP A 48 16.21 5.05 -28.01
C ASP A 48 15.10 4.00 -27.76
N VAL A 49 15.15 2.92 -28.54
CA VAL A 49 14.27 1.75 -28.36
C VAL A 49 14.55 1.07 -27.02
N ALA A 50 15.83 0.91 -26.64
CA ALA A 50 16.22 0.31 -25.37
C ALA A 50 15.75 1.15 -24.16
N LEU A 51 15.90 2.48 -24.22
CA LEU A 51 15.41 3.39 -23.18
C LEU A 51 13.89 3.34 -23.05
N THR A 52 13.17 3.35 -24.18
CA THR A 52 11.71 3.24 -24.19
C THR A 52 11.24 1.93 -23.55
N LEU A 53 11.87 0.80 -23.89
CA LEU A 53 11.58 -0.51 -23.29
C LEU A 53 11.90 -0.55 -21.80
N GLN A 54 12.99 0.10 -21.36
CA GLN A 54 13.34 0.19 -19.94
C GLN A 54 12.30 0.99 -19.13
N ILE A 55 11.80 2.11 -19.68
CA ILE A 55 10.73 2.88 -19.05
C ILE A 55 9.45 2.05 -18.97
N ILE A 56 9.08 1.35 -20.05
CA ILE A 56 7.90 0.47 -20.09
C ILE A 56 8.01 -0.65 -19.03
N ALA A 57 9.19 -1.25 -18.88
CA ALA A 57 9.43 -2.26 -17.85
C ALA A 57 9.29 -1.66 -16.44
N LEU A 58 9.83 -0.46 -16.22
CA LEU A 58 9.76 0.23 -14.92
C LEU A 58 8.31 0.58 -14.53
N ILE A 59 7.51 1.15 -15.43
CA ILE A 59 6.10 1.48 -15.14
C ILE A 59 5.28 0.21 -14.88
N THR A 60 5.61 -0.89 -15.55
CA THR A 60 4.96 -2.20 -15.34
C THR A 60 5.22 -2.70 -13.92
N ILE A 61 6.48 -2.67 -13.47
CA ILE A 61 6.84 -3.06 -12.10
C ILE A 61 6.18 -2.10 -11.10
N LEU A 62 6.20 -0.79 -11.37
CA LEU A 62 5.62 0.23 -10.49
C LEU A 62 4.10 0.05 -10.33
N SER A 63 3.40 -0.42 -11.36
CA SER A 63 1.96 -0.71 -11.28
C SER A 63 1.60 -1.81 -10.28
N LEU A 64 2.51 -2.76 -10.03
CA LEU A 64 2.31 -3.85 -9.08
C LEU A 64 2.70 -3.46 -7.65
N ALA A 65 3.52 -2.42 -7.48
CA ALA A 65 4.04 -2.01 -6.18
C ALA A 65 2.95 -1.74 -5.12
N PRO A 66 1.84 -1.02 -5.42
CA PRO A 66 0.80 -0.78 -4.44
C PRO A 66 0.17 -2.07 -3.91
N ALA A 67 -0.09 -3.04 -4.79
CA ALA A 67 -0.65 -4.33 -4.40
C ALA A 67 0.32 -5.13 -3.52
N ILE A 68 1.61 -5.12 -3.87
CA ILE A 68 2.65 -5.79 -3.08
C ILE A 68 2.72 -5.20 -1.67
N VAL A 69 2.72 -3.86 -1.54
CA VAL A 69 2.75 -3.18 -0.24
C VAL A 69 1.57 -3.61 0.62
N LEU A 70 0.36 -3.67 0.07
CA LEU A 70 -0.81 -4.13 0.82
C LEU A 70 -0.65 -5.59 1.30
N MET A 71 -0.12 -6.47 0.45
CA MET A 71 0.04 -7.90 0.80
C MET A 71 1.06 -8.17 1.90
N VAL A 72 2.11 -7.34 2.04
CA VAL A 72 3.13 -7.49 3.09
C VAL A 72 2.81 -6.74 4.38
N THR A 73 1.58 -6.23 4.52
CA THR A 73 1.09 -5.50 5.70
C THR A 73 -0.09 -6.23 6.36
N SER A 74 -0.66 -5.67 7.42
CA SER A 74 -1.88 -6.17 8.07
C SER A 74 -3.16 -6.03 7.22
N PHE A 75 -3.09 -5.37 6.06
CA PHE A 75 -4.26 -5.06 5.22
C PHE A 75 -5.10 -6.30 4.89
N THR A 76 -4.45 -7.38 4.44
CA THR A 76 -5.10 -8.64 4.04
C THR A 76 -5.98 -9.20 5.16
N ARG A 77 -5.49 -9.21 6.41
CA ARG A 77 -6.26 -9.71 7.55
C ARG A 77 -7.47 -8.83 7.82
N ILE A 78 -7.27 -7.51 7.84
CA ILE A 78 -8.32 -6.56 8.19
C ILE A 78 -9.45 -6.59 7.15
N ILE A 79 -9.13 -6.55 5.86
CA ILE A 79 -10.16 -6.52 4.81
C ILE A 79 -11.00 -7.79 4.77
N VAL A 80 -10.37 -8.96 5.02
CA VAL A 80 -11.08 -10.24 5.06
C VAL A 80 -12.02 -10.31 6.28
N VAL A 81 -11.55 -9.94 7.47
CA VAL A 81 -12.40 -9.91 8.68
C VAL A 81 -13.57 -8.95 8.51
N LEU A 82 -13.34 -7.73 7.99
CA LEU A 82 -14.42 -6.78 7.70
C LEU A 82 -15.40 -7.31 6.65
N GLY A 83 -14.91 -8.09 5.68
CA GLY A 83 -15.74 -8.80 4.71
C GLY A 83 -16.68 -9.82 5.36
N PHE A 84 -16.18 -10.60 6.33
CA PHE A 84 -17.00 -11.51 7.13
C PHE A 84 -18.04 -10.76 7.96
N VAL A 85 -17.63 -9.72 8.69
CA VAL A 85 -18.54 -8.88 9.50
C VAL A 85 -19.68 -8.32 8.65
N ARG A 86 -19.40 -7.85 7.43
CA ARG A 86 -20.44 -7.41 6.50
C ARG A 86 -21.44 -8.52 6.17
N GLN A 87 -20.98 -9.75 5.97
CA GLN A 87 -21.87 -10.87 5.68
C GLN A 87 -22.70 -11.25 6.91
N SER A 88 -22.11 -11.19 8.12
CA SER A 88 -22.77 -11.57 9.38
C SER A 88 -23.91 -10.61 9.77
N ILE A 89 -23.87 -9.33 9.39
CA ILE A 89 -24.96 -8.37 9.69
C ILE A 89 -26.20 -8.52 8.80
N GLY A 90 -26.18 -9.40 7.79
CA GLY A 90 -27.35 -9.75 6.96
C GLY A 90 -27.87 -8.63 6.05
N LEU A 91 -27.21 -7.48 6.00
CA LEU A 91 -27.57 -6.37 5.12
C LEU A 91 -26.99 -6.60 3.72
N GLN A 92 -27.85 -6.64 2.69
CA GLN A 92 -27.37 -6.76 1.32
C GLN A 92 -26.56 -5.52 0.93
N GLN A 93 -25.29 -5.75 0.55
CA GLN A 93 -24.39 -4.74 -0.04
C GLN A 93 -24.05 -3.51 0.82
N LEU A 94 -24.45 -3.50 2.11
CA LEU A 94 -24.05 -2.49 3.08
C LEU A 94 -23.20 -3.11 4.18
N PRO A 95 -22.02 -2.55 4.52
CA PRO A 95 -21.37 -1.39 3.88
C PRO A 95 -20.80 -1.67 2.47
N PRO A 96 -20.70 -0.65 1.59
CA PRO A 96 -20.08 -0.79 0.27
C PRO A 96 -18.62 -1.24 0.34
N ASN A 97 -18.13 -1.97 -0.67
CA ASN A 97 -16.73 -2.42 -0.75
C ASN A 97 -15.72 -1.29 -0.53
N GLN A 98 -16.00 -0.11 -1.10
CA GLN A 98 -15.13 1.06 -0.98
C GLN A 98 -14.97 1.52 0.47
N VAL A 99 -16.02 1.42 1.29
CA VAL A 99 -15.97 1.76 2.72
C VAL A 99 -15.09 0.76 3.46
N LEU A 100 -15.25 -0.55 3.19
CA LEU A 100 -14.43 -1.58 3.82
C LEU A 100 -12.94 -1.44 3.47
N VAL A 101 -12.63 -1.19 2.19
CA VAL A 101 -11.25 -0.96 1.75
C VAL A 101 -10.65 0.27 2.42
N THR A 102 -11.40 1.37 2.50
CA THR A 102 -10.95 2.60 3.15
C THR A 102 -10.68 2.38 4.65
N LEU A 103 -11.61 1.72 5.35
CA LEU A 103 -11.42 1.36 6.75
C LEU A 103 -10.21 0.44 6.95
N ALA A 104 -10.05 -0.56 6.08
CA ALA A 104 -8.91 -1.46 6.13
C ALA A 104 -7.58 -0.71 5.93
N LEU A 105 -7.51 0.24 4.99
CA LEU A 105 -6.32 1.07 4.78
C LEU A 105 -5.98 1.93 6.00
N PHE A 106 -6.97 2.63 6.59
CA PHE A 106 -6.73 3.45 7.78
C PHE A 106 -6.29 2.61 8.98
N LEU A 107 -6.91 1.46 9.20
CA LEU A 107 -6.50 0.53 10.26
C LEU A 107 -5.12 -0.06 9.97
N THR A 108 -4.77 -0.30 8.70
CA THR A 108 -3.42 -0.72 8.30
C THR A 108 -2.40 0.34 8.65
N PHE A 109 -2.64 1.62 8.29
CA PHE A 109 -1.72 2.71 8.66
C PHE A 109 -1.57 2.86 10.17
N PHE A 110 -2.68 2.74 10.91
CA PHE A 110 -2.66 2.80 12.37
C PHE A 110 -1.83 1.66 12.97
N THR A 111 -2.07 0.42 12.53
CA THR A 111 -1.38 -0.77 13.06
C THR A 111 0.08 -0.87 12.61
N MET A 112 0.41 -0.39 11.40
CA MET A 112 1.77 -0.39 10.85
C MET A 112 2.59 0.84 11.24
N SER A 113 2.02 1.82 11.96
CA SER A 113 2.70 3.02 12.45
C SER A 113 4.13 2.79 13.01
N PRO A 114 4.38 1.80 13.91
CA PRO A 114 5.74 1.57 14.41
C PRO A 114 6.73 1.10 13.34
N VAL A 115 6.27 0.36 12.33
CA VAL A 115 7.11 -0.11 11.20
C VAL A 115 7.48 1.08 10.32
N TRP A 116 6.51 1.94 10.00
CA TRP A 116 6.76 3.15 9.20
C TRP A 116 7.71 4.12 9.89
N GLN A 117 7.60 4.27 11.21
CA GLN A 117 8.50 5.11 11.99
C GLN A 117 9.94 4.61 11.92
N LYS A 118 10.17 3.30 12.11
CA LYS A 118 11.51 2.71 11.98
C LYS A 118 12.10 2.92 10.59
N ILE A 119 11.32 2.63 9.53
CA ILE A 119 11.77 2.84 8.15
C ILE A 119 12.13 4.31 7.91
N TYR A 120 11.33 5.23 8.42
CA TYR A 120 11.60 6.65 8.29
C TYR A 120 12.89 7.07 9.00
N SER A 121 13.07 6.67 10.27
CA SER A 121 14.23 7.07 11.08
C SER A 121 15.53 6.39 10.68
N GLU A 122 15.48 5.13 10.26
CA GLU A 122 16.68 4.31 10.01
C GLU A 122 17.08 4.27 8.53
N SER A 123 16.14 4.52 7.61
CA SER A 123 16.40 4.46 6.17
C SER A 123 16.15 5.80 5.47
N ILE A 124 14.92 6.33 5.51
CA ILE A 124 14.56 7.49 4.67
C ILE A 124 15.30 8.75 5.09
N ASN A 125 15.28 9.08 6.38
CA ASN A 125 15.91 10.30 6.89
C ASN A 125 17.44 10.30 6.67
N PRO A 126 18.19 9.24 7.02
CA PRO A 126 19.63 9.19 6.74
C PRO A 126 19.97 9.18 5.24
N TYR A 127 19.14 8.55 4.41
CA TYR A 127 19.33 8.55 2.95
C TYR A 127 19.17 9.96 2.35
N MET A 128 18.13 10.69 2.77
CA MET A 128 17.89 12.06 2.33
C MET A 128 18.94 13.04 2.85
N ALA A 129 19.54 12.76 4.02
CA ALA A 129 20.68 13.48 4.55
C ALA A 129 22.03 13.12 3.88
N GLY A 130 22.04 12.12 2.99
CA GLY A 130 23.25 11.65 2.31
C GLY A 130 24.19 10.84 3.20
N GLU A 131 23.72 10.36 4.36
CA GLU A 131 24.52 9.63 5.34
C GLU A 131 24.71 8.15 4.96
N ILE A 132 23.78 7.59 4.18
CA ILE A 132 23.81 6.19 3.74
C ILE A 132 23.59 6.08 2.23
N ALA A 133 24.18 5.06 1.61
CA ALA A 133 23.98 4.76 0.20
C ALA A 133 22.60 4.14 -0.06
N THR A 134 22.10 4.23 -1.30
CA THR A 134 20.80 3.67 -1.71
C THR A 134 20.64 2.18 -1.36
N GLN A 135 21.71 1.39 -1.50
CA GLN A 135 21.68 -0.04 -1.18
C GLN A 135 21.51 -0.31 0.32
N GLU A 136 22.15 0.51 1.16
CA GLU A 136 22.04 0.40 2.61
C GLU A 136 20.66 0.89 3.09
N ALA A 137 20.16 1.98 2.50
CA ALA A 137 18.80 2.46 2.75
C ALA A 137 17.78 1.36 2.43
N TYR A 138 17.90 0.70 1.27
CA TYR A 138 17.03 -0.41 0.90
C TYR A 138 17.07 -1.56 1.93
N ALA A 139 18.27 -1.95 2.39
CA ALA A 139 18.41 -2.99 3.41
C ALA A 139 17.75 -2.59 4.75
N LYS A 140 17.98 -1.35 5.21
CA LYS A 140 17.38 -0.80 6.44
C LYS A 140 15.87 -0.59 6.33
N ALA A 141 15.33 -0.36 5.14
CA ALA A 141 13.89 -0.27 4.92
C ALA A 141 13.20 -1.64 5.00
N ILE A 142 13.85 -2.71 4.52
CA ILE A 142 13.26 -4.05 4.48
C ILE A 142 13.27 -4.74 5.84
N GLY A 143 14.30 -4.50 6.67
CA GLY A 143 14.44 -5.12 8.00
C GLY A 143 13.16 -5.01 8.85
N PRO A 144 12.65 -3.79 9.12
CA PRO A 144 11.44 -3.61 9.92
C PRO A 144 10.18 -4.31 9.35
N ILE A 145 10.07 -4.42 8.02
CA ILE A 145 8.96 -5.13 7.36
C ILE A 145 9.10 -6.63 7.58
N ARG A 146 10.32 -7.17 7.47
CA ARG A 146 10.60 -8.59 7.76
C ARG A 146 10.32 -8.91 9.23
N ASP A 147 10.77 -8.08 10.15
CA ASP A 147 10.51 -8.24 11.59
C ASP A 147 9.02 -8.28 11.88
N PHE A 148 8.26 -7.36 11.27
CA PHE A 148 6.81 -7.37 11.36
C PHE A 148 6.23 -8.70 10.86
N MET A 149 6.62 -9.17 9.67
CA MET A 149 6.13 -10.44 9.13
C MET A 149 6.47 -11.63 10.05
N PHE A 150 7.72 -11.74 10.52
CA PHE A 150 8.13 -12.80 11.45
C PHE A 150 7.33 -12.78 12.75
N SER A 151 6.99 -11.61 13.28
CA SER A 151 6.15 -11.50 14.49
C SER A 151 4.72 -12.03 14.28
N GLN A 152 4.27 -12.15 13.03
CA GLN A 152 2.93 -12.60 12.68
C GLN A 152 2.91 -14.03 12.12
N VAL A 153 3.94 -14.50 11.44
CA VAL A 153 3.97 -15.85 10.88
C VAL A 153 4.12 -16.89 11.99
N LYS A 154 3.37 -18.00 11.96
CA LYS A 154 3.64 -19.15 12.84
C LYS A 154 4.67 -20.08 12.22
N ASP A 155 5.38 -20.80 13.07
CA ASP A 155 6.40 -21.78 12.66
C ASP A 155 5.86 -22.80 11.66
N GLU A 156 4.59 -23.21 11.78
CA GLU A 156 3.92 -24.13 10.86
C GLU A 156 3.85 -23.58 9.43
N GLU A 157 3.43 -22.32 9.28
CA GLU A 157 3.29 -21.68 7.96
C GLU A 157 4.66 -21.41 7.33
N LEU A 158 5.64 -21.01 8.16
CA LEU A 158 7.01 -20.81 7.72
C LEU A 158 7.67 -22.12 7.29
N SER A 159 7.54 -23.17 8.10
CA SER A 159 8.11 -24.50 7.83
C SER A 159 7.54 -25.10 6.55
N LEU A 160 6.24 -24.91 6.31
CA LEU A 160 5.61 -25.32 5.06
C LEU A 160 6.29 -24.64 3.86
N MET A 161 6.43 -23.31 3.87
CA MET A 161 7.07 -22.62 2.74
C MET A 161 8.55 -22.95 2.59
N VAL A 162 9.29 -23.14 3.68
CA VAL A 162 10.69 -23.59 3.64
C VAL A 162 10.79 -24.97 2.99
N SER A 163 9.92 -25.92 3.37
CA SER A 163 9.91 -27.28 2.79
C SER A 163 9.60 -27.30 1.29
N LEU A 164 8.85 -26.31 0.80
CA LEU A 164 8.53 -26.15 -0.62
C LEU A 164 9.60 -25.38 -1.41
N SER A 165 10.59 -24.80 -0.73
CA SER A 165 11.57 -23.91 -1.36
C SER A 165 12.82 -24.61 -1.89
N ASP A 166 12.97 -25.92 -1.63
CA ASP A 166 14.17 -26.72 -1.92
C ASP A 166 15.49 -26.09 -1.38
N LEU A 167 15.38 -25.27 -0.34
CA LEU A 167 16.52 -24.61 0.30
C LEU A 167 17.05 -25.41 1.50
N PRO A 168 18.34 -25.24 1.85
CA PRO A 168 18.86 -25.72 3.12
C PRO A 168 18.02 -25.17 4.28
N GLN A 169 17.82 -26.00 5.31
CA GLN A 169 17.04 -25.58 6.46
C GLN A 169 17.73 -24.38 7.15
N PRO A 170 17.04 -23.23 7.26
CA PRO A 170 17.61 -22.03 7.87
C PRO A 170 17.83 -22.26 9.36
N GLN A 171 18.93 -21.74 9.90
CA GLN A 171 19.27 -21.87 11.32
C GLN A 171 18.71 -20.71 12.14
N ASN A 172 18.51 -19.56 11.51
CA ASN A 172 17.98 -18.35 12.11
C ASN A 172 16.98 -17.64 11.17
N HIS A 173 16.34 -16.56 11.65
CA HIS A 173 15.39 -15.77 10.87
C HIS A 173 16.04 -15.01 9.69
N ASP A 174 17.31 -14.65 9.82
CA ASP A 174 18.03 -13.90 8.77
C ASP A 174 18.33 -14.77 7.55
N ASP A 175 18.53 -16.07 7.75
CA ASP A 175 18.76 -17.08 6.71
C ASP A 175 17.51 -17.32 5.84
N VAL A 176 16.32 -16.94 6.32
CA VAL A 176 15.06 -17.13 5.58
C VAL A 176 14.95 -16.07 4.47
N PRO A 177 14.93 -16.47 3.18
CA PRO A 177 14.80 -15.50 2.10
C PRO A 177 13.43 -14.81 2.11
N THR A 178 13.38 -13.53 1.77
CA THR A 178 12.12 -12.75 1.71
C THR A 178 11.09 -13.39 0.76
N ARG A 179 11.55 -14.05 -0.32
CA ARG A 179 10.68 -14.79 -1.26
C ARG A 179 9.95 -15.99 -0.64
N VAL A 180 10.43 -16.51 0.49
CA VAL A 180 9.80 -17.60 1.27
C VAL A 180 8.95 -17.02 2.39
N LEU A 181 9.43 -15.97 3.05
CA LEU A 181 8.72 -15.31 4.15
C LEU A 181 7.41 -14.66 3.71
N ILE A 182 7.39 -13.94 2.58
CA ILE A 182 6.18 -13.26 2.07
C ILE A 182 5.01 -14.24 1.88
N PRO A 183 5.14 -15.34 1.12
CA PRO A 183 4.02 -16.26 0.94
C PRO A 183 3.63 -16.96 2.25
N ALA A 184 4.58 -17.26 3.16
CA ALA A 184 4.27 -17.83 4.47
C ALA A 184 3.40 -16.86 5.29
N PHE A 185 3.78 -15.58 5.31
CA PHE A 185 3.04 -14.52 5.96
C PHE A 185 1.64 -14.36 5.37
N MET A 186 1.50 -14.30 4.06
CA MET A 186 0.20 -14.16 3.41
C MET A 186 -0.76 -15.30 3.76
N ILE A 187 -0.26 -16.55 3.78
CA ILE A 187 -1.07 -17.71 4.18
C ILE A 187 -1.45 -17.62 5.66
N GLY A 188 -0.51 -17.24 6.53
CA GLY A 188 -0.76 -17.05 7.96
C GLY A 188 -1.80 -15.97 8.24
N GLU A 189 -1.71 -14.82 7.58
CA GLU A 189 -2.69 -13.73 7.69
C GLU A 189 -4.07 -14.17 7.22
N LEU A 190 -4.15 -14.87 6.10
CA LEU A 190 -5.40 -15.36 5.55
C LEU A 190 -6.05 -16.37 6.52
N LYS A 191 -5.29 -17.37 6.98
CA LYS A 191 -5.77 -18.37 7.96
C LYS A 191 -6.31 -17.71 9.23
N LYS A 192 -5.59 -16.74 9.80
CA LYS A 192 -6.05 -15.98 10.97
C LYS A 192 -7.32 -15.17 10.67
N ALA A 193 -7.38 -14.54 9.51
CA ALA A 193 -8.54 -13.75 9.10
C ALA A 193 -9.80 -14.62 8.96
N PHE A 194 -9.68 -15.79 8.34
CA PHE A 194 -10.75 -16.77 8.26
C PHE A 194 -11.16 -17.28 9.65
N GLN A 195 -10.20 -17.58 10.53
CA GLN A 195 -10.50 -17.99 11.91
C GLN A 195 -11.30 -16.91 12.66
N MET A 196 -10.87 -15.65 12.60
CA MET A 196 -11.61 -14.53 13.23
C MET A 196 -12.98 -14.34 12.58
N GLY A 197 -13.06 -14.41 11.26
CA GLY A 197 -14.30 -14.23 10.51
C GLY A 197 -15.35 -15.31 10.75
N MET A 198 -14.94 -16.56 11.00
CA MET A 198 -15.87 -17.65 11.36
C MET A 198 -16.42 -17.52 12.79
N ILE A 199 -15.72 -16.80 13.67
CA ILE A 199 -16.15 -16.55 15.05
C ILE A 199 -17.04 -15.30 15.15
N ALA A 200 -17.01 -14.42 14.14
CA ALA A 200 -17.68 -13.12 14.11
C ALA A 200 -19.11 -13.16 13.55
#